data_AF-A0A7X7REB7-F1
#
_entry.id   AF-A0A7X7REB7-F1
#
_cell.length_a   1.000
_cell.length_b   1.000
_cell.length_c   1.000
_cell.angle_alpha   90.00
_cell.angle_beta   90.00
_cell.angle_gamma   90.00
#
_symmetry.space_group_name_H-M   'P 1'
#
loop_
_entity.id
_entity.type
_entity.pdbx_description
1 polymer ?
#
loop_
_entity_poly.entity_id
_entity_poly.type
_entity_poly.pdbx_seq_one_letter_code
_entity_poly.pdbx_strand_id
1 'polypeptide(L)'
;MKNVVLSADGDRTVYAVPSEVADNLAEYCMAFCSQWLPTSPHAKQYRIGGAFCFNESDFIAYLNEWVFPDRQSKPIENLGWIGFDEPLPDPYKDCPQFNF
;
A
#
# COMPACT_ATOMS: atom_id res chain seq x y z
N MET A 1 13.05 -1.72 8.27
CA MET A 1 12.19 -0.86 7.44
C MET A 1 12.82 -0.75 6.06
N LYS A 2 12.03 -0.87 5.01
CA LYS A 2 12.43 -0.72 3.60
C LYS A 2 11.40 0.15 2.89
N ASN A 3 11.82 0.85 1.84
CA ASN A 3 10.91 1.69 1.06
C ASN A 3 10.18 0.85 0.01
N VAL A 4 8.90 1.16 -0.19
CA VAL A 4 8.07 0.67 -1.29
C VAL A 4 7.34 1.84 -1.93
N VAL A 5 6.91 1.66 -3.18
CA VAL A 5 6.08 2.65 -3.89
C VAL A 5 4.70 2.07 -4.12
N LEU A 6 3.68 2.76 -3.63
CA LEU A 6 2.29 2.35 -3.78
C LEU A 6 1.53 3.36 -4.63
N SER A 7 0.56 2.86 -5.38
CA SER A 7 -0.46 3.66 -6.06
C SER A 7 -1.80 2.91 -6.06
N ALA A 8 -2.90 3.65 -6.10
CA ALA A 8 -4.27 3.20 -6.28
C ALA A 8 -4.90 4.06 -7.40
N ASP A 9 -4.34 3.92 -8.61
CA ASP A 9 -4.70 4.70 -9.81
C ASP A 9 -4.53 6.22 -9.66
N GLY A 10 -3.58 6.65 -8.83
CA GLY A 10 -3.29 8.05 -8.53
C GLY A 10 -1.80 8.34 -8.48
N ASP A 11 -1.40 9.21 -7.54
CA ASP A 11 0.00 9.52 -7.32
C ASP A 11 0.80 8.26 -6.93
N ARG A 12 2.11 8.28 -7.21
CA ARG A 12 3.05 7.30 -6.66
C ARG A 12 3.53 7.80 -5.30
N THR A 13 3.21 7.08 -4.22
CA THR A 13 3.63 7.46 -2.87
C THR A 13 4.62 6.45 -2.29
N VAL A 14 5.71 6.96 -1.73
CA VAL A 14 6.74 6.19 -1.05
C VAL A 14 6.36 5.98 0.41
N TYR A 15 6.41 4.73 0.84
CA TYR A 15 6.20 4.35 2.23
C TYR A 15 7.39 3.53 2.75
N ALA A 16 7.80 3.78 3.98
CA ALA A 16 8.69 2.89 4.71
C ALA A 16 7.84 1.84 5.42
N VAL A 17 8.05 0.57 5.13
CA VAL A 17 7.30 -0.58 5.68
C VAL A 17 8.24 -1.57 6.37
N PRO A 18 7.76 -2.50 7.22
CA PRO A 18 8.54 -3.65 7.67
C PRO A 18 9.22 -4.37 6.51
N SER A 19 10.45 -4.86 6.73
CA SER A 19 11.25 -5.42 5.64
C SER A 19 10.55 -6.62 4.98
N GLU A 20 9.83 -7.42 5.77
CA GLU A 20 9.06 -8.58 5.32
C GLU A 20 7.91 -8.18 4.37
N VAL A 21 7.32 -6.99 4.58
CA VAL A 21 6.29 -6.44 3.68
C VAL A 21 6.93 -6.04 2.37
N ALA A 22 8.05 -5.31 2.39
CA ALA A 22 8.72 -4.91 1.15
C ALA A 22 9.20 -6.12 0.33
N ASP A 23 9.70 -7.16 1.01
CA ASP A 23 10.20 -8.38 0.36
C ASP A 23 9.07 -9.25 -0.23
N ASN A 24 7.82 -9.07 0.22
CA ASN A 24 6.64 -9.81 -0.24
C ASN A 24 5.47 -8.88 -0.57
N LEU A 25 5.74 -7.71 -1.15
CA LEU A 25 4.78 -6.60 -1.24
C LEU A 25 3.44 -7.00 -1.86
N ALA A 26 3.49 -7.69 -2.99
CA ALA A 26 2.30 -8.13 -3.70
C ALA A 26 1.42 -9.07 -2.86
N GLU A 27 2.01 -9.94 -2.03
CA GLU A 27 1.25 -10.86 -1.17
C GLU A 27 0.47 -10.10 -0.11
N TYR A 28 1.10 -9.13 0.56
CA TYR A 28 0.42 -8.30 1.56
C TYR A 28 -0.67 -7.42 0.95
N CYS A 29 -0.42 -6.80 -0.21
CA CYS A 29 -1.43 -6.03 -0.95
C CYS A 29 -2.61 -6.93 -1.35
N MET A 30 -2.35 -8.13 -1.86
CA MET A 30 -3.39 -9.08 -2.24
C MET A 30 -4.17 -9.60 -1.02
N ALA A 31 -3.52 -9.84 0.12
CA ALA A 31 -4.20 -10.24 1.35
C ALA A 31 -5.15 -9.13 1.85
N PHE A 32 -4.73 -7.86 1.78
CA PHE A 32 -5.60 -6.72 2.06
C PHE A 32 -6.84 -6.72 1.16
N CYS A 33 -6.66 -6.81 -0.16
CA CYS A 33 -7.75 -6.74 -1.13
C CYS A 33 -8.69 -7.95 -1.13
N SER A 34 -8.13 -9.16 -1.10
CA SER A 34 -8.89 -10.40 -1.32
C SER A 34 -9.39 -11.06 -0.04
N GLN A 35 -8.82 -10.71 1.13
CA GLN A 35 -9.18 -11.36 2.40
C GLN A 35 -9.68 -10.35 3.42
N TRP A 36 -8.89 -9.31 3.72
CA TRP A 36 -9.24 -8.40 4.81
C TRP A 36 -10.43 -7.49 4.45
N LEU A 37 -10.43 -6.83 3.29
CA LEU A 37 -11.55 -5.97 2.86
C LEU A 37 -12.91 -6.72 2.82
N PRO A 38 -13.00 -7.95 2.25
CA PRO A 38 -14.28 -8.67 2.18
C PRO A 38 -14.77 -9.24 3.51
N THR A 39 -13.85 -9.68 4.39
CA THR A 39 -14.24 -10.44 5.59
C THR A 39 -14.23 -9.62 6.88
N SER A 40 -13.40 -8.57 6.97
CA SER A 40 -13.24 -7.81 8.20
C SER A 40 -14.47 -6.94 8.49
N PRO A 41 -15.03 -6.98 9.71
CA PRO A 41 -16.06 -6.04 10.13
C PRO A 41 -15.55 -4.60 10.23
N HIS A 42 -14.23 -4.40 10.35
CA HIS A 42 -13.58 -3.09 10.39
C HIS A 42 -13.43 -2.46 9.00
N ALA A 43 -13.56 -3.26 7.93
CA ALA A 43 -13.48 -2.80 6.55
C ALA A 43 -14.82 -2.30 5.98
N LYS A 44 -15.88 -2.18 6.79
CA LYS A 44 -17.22 -1.78 6.33
C LYS A 44 -17.23 -0.42 5.63
N GLN A 45 -16.42 0.52 6.11
CA GLN A 45 -16.33 1.88 5.57
C GLN A 45 -15.87 1.92 4.10
N TYR A 46 -15.10 0.92 3.66
CA TYR A 46 -14.61 0.83 2.29
C TYR A 46 -15.66 0.28 1.32
N ARG A 47 -16.81 -0.21 1.79
CA ARG A 47 -17.85 -0.85 0.95
C ARG A 47 -18.82 0.20 0.43
N ILE A 48 -18.54 0.77 -0.73
CA ILE A 48 -19.33 1.86 -1.31
C ILE A 48 -19.91 1.40 -2.65
N GLY A 49 -21.24 1.48 -2.79
CA GLY A 49 -21.91 1.20 -4.06
C GLY A 49 -21.71 -0.21 -4.62
N GLY A 50 -21.36 -1.20 -3.78
CA GLY A 50 -21.05 -2.57 -4.21
C GLY A 50 -19.61 -2.81 -4.62
N ALA A 51 -18.73 -1.80 -4.50
CA ALA A 51 -17.29 -1.89 -4.70
C ALA A 51 -16.52 -1.65 -3.40
N PHE A 52 -15.22 -1.94 -3.41
CA PHE A 52 -14.30 -1.48 -2.38
C PHE A 52 -13.62 -0.18 -2.83
N CYS A 53 -13.74 0.87 -2.04
CA CYS A 53 -13.10 2.16 -2.26
C CYS A 53 -12.10 2.41 -1.15
N PHE A 54 -10.82 2.47 -1.49
CA PHE A 54 -9.70 2.67 -0.59
C PHE A 54 -8.54 3.30 -1.38
N ASN A 55 -7.49 3.73 -0.67
CA ASN A 55 -6.22 4.17 -1.25
C ASN A 55 -5.03 3.47 -0.57
N GLU A 56 -3.82 3.87 -0.92
CA GLU A 56 -2.58 3.31 -0.38
C GLU A 56 -2.45 3.57 1.13
N SER A 57 -2.91 4.73 1.61
CA SER A 57 -2.88 5.04 3.04
C SER A 57 -3.78 4.11 3.85
N ASP A 58 -4.88 3.61 3.28
CA ASP A 58 -5.75 2.62 3.93
C ASP A 58 -5.06 1.25 4.06
N PHE A 59 -4.29 0.84 3.04
CA PHE A 59 -3.44 -0.35 3.15
C PHE A 59 -2.38 -0.18 4.25
N ILE A 60 -1.77 1.00 4.35
CA ILE A 60 -0.80 1.31 5.41
C ILE A 60 -1.45 1.30 6.79
N ALA A 61 -2.68 1.84 6.92
CA ALA A 61 -3.44 1.76 8.16
C ALA A 61 -3.74 0.31 8.54
N TYR A 62 -4.13 -0.53 7.57
CA TYR A 62 -4.32 -1.96 7.78
C TYR A 62 -3.04 -2.64 8.31
N LEU A 63 -1.89 -2.39 7.68
CA LEU A 63 -0.62 -2.92 8.17
C LEU A 63 -0.34 -2.49 9.60
N ASN A 64 -0.54 -1.21 9.91
CA ASN A 64 -0.20 -0.62 11.19
C ASN A 64 -1.14 -1.04 12.33
N GLU A 65 -2.39 -1.34 12.04
CA GLU A 65 -3.38 -1.68 13.07
C GLU A 65 -3.44 -3.20 13.29
N TRP A 66 -3.34 -4.00 12.22
CA TRP A 66 -3.68 -5.43 12.28
C TRP A 66 -2.50 -6.38 12.06
N VAL A 67 -1.50 -5.98 11.29
CA VAL A 67 -0.42 -6.90 10.87
C VAL A 67 0.89 -6.63 11.63
N PHE A 68 1.25 -5.36 11.82
CA PHE A 68 2.50 -4.90 12.41
C PHE A 68 2.29 -3.72 13.39
N PRO A 69 1.50 -3.89 14.47
CA PRO A 69 1.22 -2.82 15.43
C PRO A 69 2.46 -2.22 16.09
N ASP A 70 3.48 -3.05 16.34
CA ASP A 70 4.72 -2.63 16.99
C ASP A 70 5.78 -2.11 16.00
N ARG A 71 5.54 -2.23 14.69
CA ARG A 71 6.49 -1.87 13.62
C ARG A 71 5.78 -1.11 12.51
N GLN A 72 5.31 0.08 12.87
CA GLN A 72 4.47 0.87 11.99
C GLN A 72 5.18 1.37 10.74
N SER A 73 4.52 1.13 9.61
CA SER A 73 4.76 1.73 8.32
C SER A 73 4.43 3.22 8.30
N LYS A 74 5.16 4.02 7.52
CA LYS A 74 5.04 5.49 7.51
C LYS A 74 5.18 6.06 6.11
N PRO A 75 4.44 7.14 5.76
CA PRO A 75 4.68 7.87 4.52
C PRO A 75 6.04 8.54 4.55
N ILE A 76 6.72 8.57 3.40
CA ILE A 76 8.02 9.20 3.22
C ILE A 76 7.90 10.39 2.27
N GLU A 77 7.34 10.16 1.09
CA GLU A 77 7.30 11.16 0.03
C GLU A 77 6.17 10.84 -0.95
N ASN A 78 5.44 11.86 -1.42
CA ASN A 78 4.55 11.74 -2.55
C ASN A 78 5.30 12.24 -3.79
N LEU A 79 5.49 11.36 -4.78
CA LEU A 79 6.24 11.65 -6.01
C LEU A 79 5.37 12.32 -7.09
N GLY A 80 4.09 12.47 -6.82
CA GLY A 80 3.06 12.92 -7.76
C GLY A 80 2.69 11.82 -8.76
N TRP A 81 1.97 12.23 -9.79
CA TRP A 81 1.60 11.38 -10.91
C TRP A 81 2.83 10.97 -11.73
N ILE A 82 3.08 9.67 -11.80
CA ILE A 82 4.11 9.06 -12.65
C ILE A 82 3.47 7.83 -13.32
N GLY A 83 3.48 7.78 -14.65
CA GLY A 83 2.93 6.67 -15.42
C GLY A 83 3.50 5.32 -15.00
N PHE A 84 2.74 4.24 -15.20
CA PHE A 84 3.21 2.88 -14.87
C PHE A 84 4.34 2.36 -15.77
N ASP A 85 4.42 2.92 -16.96
CA ASP A 85 5.47 2.73 -17.96
C ASP A 85 6.66 3.69 -17.77
N GLU A 86 6.55 4.67 -16.88
CA GLU A 86 7.61 5.62 -16.57
C GLU A 86 8.50 5.12 -15.41
N PRO A 87 9.83 5.33 -15.49
CA PRO A 87 10.73 4.95 -14.42
C PRO A 87 10.50 5.81 -13.17
N LEU A 88 10.57 5.18 -12.01
CA LEU A 88 10.63 5.89 -10.73
C LEU A 88 11.94 6.70 -10.62
N PRO A 89 11.97 7.81 -9.86
CA PRO A 89 13.17 8.61 -9.68
C PRO A 89 14.27 7.83 -8.96
N ASP A 90 15.53 8.23 -9.18
CA ASP A 90 16.74 7.51 -8.74
C ASP A 90 16.73 6.93 -7.31
N PRO A 91 16.29 7.63 -6.24
CA PRO A 91 16.29 7.04 -4.90
C PRO A 91 15.33 5.85 -4.74
N TYR A 92 14.35 5.70 -5.64
CA TYR A 92 13.28 4.71 -5.55
C TYR A 92 13.17 3.79 -6.77
N LYS A 93 14.06 3.92 -7.76
CA LYS A 93 14.03 3.16 -9.02
C LYS A 93 13.97 1.64 -8.85
N ASP A 94 14.63 1.14 -7.80
CA ASP A 94 14.72 -0.29 -7.48
C ASP A 94 13.77 -0.70 -6.34
N CYS A 95 12.91 0.22 -5.86
CA CYS A 95 11.95 -0.11 -4.81
C CYS A 95 10.86 -1.03 -5.35
N PRO A 96 10.42 -2.03 -4.56
CA PRO A 96 9.20 -2.77 -4.85
C PRO A 96 8.03 -1.81 -5.03
N GLN A 97 7.21 -2.05 -6.04
CA GLN A 97 6.06 -1.21 -6.35
C GLN A 97 4.79 -2.04 -6.57
N PHE A 98 3.64 -1.46 -6.25
CA PHE A 98 2.33 -2.09 -6.45
C PHE A 98 1.28 -1.04 -6.83
N ASN A 99 0.46 -1.33 -7.85
CA ASN A 99 -0.79 -0.63 -8.12
C ASN A 99 -1.95 -1.47 -7.60
N PHE A 100 -2.85 -0.86 -6.84
CA PHE A 100 -4.09 -1.50 -6.38
C PHE A 100 -5.14 -1.64 -7.48
#